data_AF-A0A954D3D2-F1
#
_entry.id   AF-A0A954D3D2-F1
#
_cell.length_a   1.000
_cell.length_b   1.000
_cell.length_c   1.000
_cell.angle_alpha   90.00
_cell.angle_beta   90.00
_cell.angle_gamma   90.00
#
_symmetry.space_group_name_H-M   'P 1'
#
loop_
_entity.id
_entity.type
_entity.pdbx_description
1 polymer ?
#
loop_
_entity_poly.entity_id
_entity_poly.type
_entity_poly.pdbx_seq_one_letter_code
_entity_poly.pdbx_strand_id
1 'polypeptide(L)'
;CRTPDRRICSYLAEVGPSVVVTNSLAQLDRLRLAAAKKVESLRQTPEYTFFRDRYPRTDGDNALVVVSDATIRRWVSPRWRIAASRRIRAAALMADLQAEHLSELWSDGLVERRIHDGMGLSGGGAIHLRSTGVQSEVYGNLAFLTPIRELEIEKVSREEASAYRIFHDSYQRRWRVFDPIGLNLALRPDGIEFDLTVMPLIEGSDYRDWIEFTQGVDFDPSAGHRHDDSLLHFIFSVNCDSEPVRDLGGMLSDMNQGPVRFRPLGWVGRSIELWIERDQDWQKKLEENPDGGMPRESDLFQTPVVAAIEVQNPLILTGFLTMIRGLAMGSAPGMTQWQTVENEGMPYVKISATESARRSMGGEDYTLCYATNGRHFYLSLREDVMKRTLAQFGQRTIGEGETASDGGAGAGSAREEPTSEKRVAEEPEAWLGRNVGFELRRSALRVLDILYHNDLVREAQRSSWSNLAILNEWRRLYPGIDAVAFHEHLWQVHLRCPSGREYVWNEEAQTYESPAYGHPLEPKTATTFLTRFDEFELGRFGLTFEHDGLRARVSLER
;
A
#
# COMPACT_ATOMS: atom_id res chain seq x y z
N CYS A 1 36.20 -16.92 -5.98
CA CYS A 1 36.64 -16.11 -7.14
C CYS A 1 36.43 -14.64 -6.83
N ARG A 2 37.43 -13.78 -7.08
CA ARG A 2 37.32 -12.33 -6.88
C ARG A 2 38.09 -11.59 -7.98
N THR A 3 37.44 -10.67 -8.69
CA THR A 3 38.12 -9.73 -9.62
C THR A 3 38.67 -8.52 -8.86
N PRO A 4 39.70 -7.81 -9.38
CA PRO A 4 40.26 -6.63 -8.74
C PRO A 4 39.25 -5.51 -8.48
N ASP A 5 38.31 -5.31 -9.42
CA ASP A 5 37.20 -4.36 -9.37
C ASP A 5 35.99 -4.87 -8.54
N ARG A 6 36.06 -6.10 -8.02
CA ARG A 6 34.99 -6.82 -7.31
C ARG A 6 33.69 -7.02 -8.10
N ARG A 7 33.67 -6.77 -9.42
CA ARG A 7 32.52 -7.08 -10.29
C ARG A 7 32.09 -8.55 -10.17
N ILE A 8 33.07 -9.44 -10.01
CA ILE A 8 32.82 -10.81 -9.59
C ILE A 8 33.41 -10.98 -8.19
N CYS A 9 32.56 -11.28 -7.21
CA CYS A 9 32.98 -11.60 -5.85
C CYS A 9 32.10 -12.74 -5.33
N SER A 10 32.66 -13.95 -5.27
CA SER A 10 31.96 -15.14 -4.77
C SER A 10 32.91 -16.02 -3.97
N TYR A 11 32.48 -16.35 -2.77
CA TYR A 11 33.10 -17.28 -1.85
C TYR A 11 32.16 -18.47 -1.70
N LEU A 12 32.72 -19.66 -1.89
CA LEU A 12 32.05 -20.94 -1.69
C LEU A 12 32.72 -21.62 -0.52
N ALA A 13 31.94 -22.08 0.46
CA ALA A 13 32.46 -22.89 1.54
C ALA A 13 31.40 -23.88 2.06
N GLU A 14 31.88 -24.96 2.65
CA GLU A 14 31.05 -25.87 3.44
C GLU A 14 31.03 -25.39 4.90
N VAL A 15 29.83 -25.25 5.47
CA VAL A 15 29.62 -24.83 6.85
C VAL A 15 28.65 -25.82 7.50
N GLY A 16 29.21 -26.83 8.19
CA GLY A 16 28.41 -27.95 8.70
C GLY A 16 27.80 -28.74 7.53
N PRO A 17 26.50 -29.07 7.55
CA PRO A 17 25.85 -29.81 6.47
C PRO A 17 25.44 -28.93 5.27
N SER A 18 25.77 -27.64 5.29
CA SER A 18 25.30 -26.67 4.30
C SER A 18 26.45 -26.17 3.41
N VAL A 19 26.16 -26.02 2.11
CA VAL A 19 27.02 -25.28 1.19
C VAL A 19 26.58 -23.81 1.20
N VAL A 20 27.53 -22.92 1.48
CA VAL A 20 27.31 -21.47 1.53
C VAL A 20 27.98 -20.82 0.33
N VAL A 21 27.20 -20.05 -0.42
CA VAL A 21 27.68 -19.13 -1.46
C VAL A 21 27.41 -17.71 -0.98
N THR A 22 28.44 -16.87 -0.89
CA THR A 22 28.29 -15.46 -0.47
C THR A 22 29.31 -14.57 -1.19
N ASN A 23 28.99 -13.29 -1.36
CA ASN A 23 29.92 -12.27 -1.84
C ASN A 23 30.66 -11.56 -0.69
N SER A 24 30.46 -11.95 0.57
CA SER A 24 31.08 -11.33 1.75
C SER A 24 31.78 -12.33 2.66
N LEU A 25 33.10 -12.19 2.81
CA LEU A 25 33.89 -12.99 3.77
C LEU A 25 33.43 -12.77 5.22
N ALA A 26 33.00 -11.56 5.56
CA ALA A 26 32.51 -11.27 6.91
C ALA A 26 31.20 -12.01 7.21
N GLN A 27 30.34 -12.20 6.19
CA GLN A 27 29.14 -13.02 6.33
C GLN A 27 29.51 -14.50 6.47
N LEU A 28 30.45 -14.97 5.66
CA LEU A 28 30.94 -16.35 5.72
C LEU A 28 31.53 -16.69 7.10
N ASP A 29 32.40 -15.84 7.64
CA ASP A 29 32.99 -16.07 8.96
C ASP A 29 31.93 -16.03 10.06
N ARG A 30 30.92 -15.14 9.95
CA ARG A 30 29.80 -15.12 10.90
C ARG A 30 29.00 -16.42 10.88
N LEU A 31 28.71 -16.97 9.69
CA LEU A 31 28.02 -18.26 9.55
C LEU A 31 28.86 -19.40 10.14
N ARG A 32 30.17 -19.41 9.88
CA ARG A 32 31.10 -20.39 10.45
C ARG A 32 31.14 -20.31 11.99
N LEU A 33 31.18 -19.11 12.56
CA LEU A 33 31.13 -18.90 14.00
C LEU A 33 29.80 -19.37 14.60
N ALA A 34 28.69 -19.13 13.92
CA ALA A 34 27.37 -19.57 14.37
C ALA A 34 27.25 -21.10 14.34
N ALA A 35 27.73 -21.75 13.27
CA ALA A 35 27.78 -23.20 13.17
C ALA A 35 28.66 -23.83 14.26
N ALA A 36 29.78 -23.16 14.62
CA ALA A 36 30.63 -23.54 15.73
C ALA A 36 30.07 -23.17 17.12
N LYS A 37 28.84 -22.64 17.20
CA LYS A 37 28.18 -22.17 18.43
C LYS A 37 28.98 -21.12 19.22
N LYS A 38 29.88 -20.39 18.56
CA LYS A 38 30.68 -19.31 19.16
C LYS A 38 29.92 -17.99 19.21
N VAL A 39 28.86 -17.88 18.44
CA VAL A 39 27.96 -16.73 18.40
C VAL A 39 26.54 -17.25 18.34
N GLU A 40 25.61 -16.51 18.91
CA GLU A 40 24.20 -16.87 18.88
C GLU A 40 23.67 -16.95 17.44
N SER A 41 22.89 -18.00 17.17
CA SER A 41 22.23 -18.19 15.88
C SER A 41 20.84 -17.57 15.90
N LEU A 42 20.34 -17.13 14.73
CA LEU A 42 18.99 -16.57 14.62
C LEU A 42 17.92 -17.52 15.19
N ARG A 43 18.09 -18.84 15.02
CA ARG A 43 17.16 -19.85 15.54
C ARG A 43 16.98 -19.82 17.05
N GLN A 44 17.97 -19.32 17.79
CA GLN A 44 17.95 -19.27 19.25
C GLN A 44 17.28 -18.01 19.79
N THR A 45 16.98 -17.02 18.95
CA THR A 45 16.41 -15.77 19.44
C THR A 45 14.91 -15.94 19.73
N PRO A 46 14.39 -15.24 20.74
CA PRO A 46 12.95 -15.26 21.05
C PRO A 46 12.08 -14.85 19.86
N GLU A 47 12.54 -13.87 19.07
CA GLU A 47 11.82 -13.36 17.91
C GLU A 47 11.69 -14.42 16.82
N TYR A 48 12.76 -15.17 16.53
CA TYR A 48 12.67 -16.25 15.54
C TYR A 48 11.71 -17.34 16.01
N THR A 49 11.76 -17.71 17.29
CA THR A 49 10.87 -18.72 17.86
C THR A 49 9.42 -18.25 17.73
N PHE A 50 9.13 -17.03 18.14
CA PHE A 50 7.81 -16.41 18.00
C PHE A 50 7.31 -16.39 16.55
N PHE A 51 8.11 -15.91 15.60
CA PHE A 51 7.70 -15.87 14.19
C PHE A 51 7.62 -17.26 13.57
N ARG A 52 8.40 -18.23 14.03
CA ARG A 52 8.30 -19.62 13.57
C ARG A 52 7.04 -20.30 14.12
N ASP A 53 6.63 -19.99 15.34
CA ASP A 53 5.40 -20.50 15.93
C ASP A 53 4.17 -19.87 15.26
N ARG A 54 4.25 -18.57 14.93
CA ARG A 54 3.21 -17.87 14.16
C ARG A 54 3.14 -18.32 12.70
N TYR A 55 4.29 -18.62 12.09
CA TYR A 55 4.41 -19.11 10.72
C TYR A 55 5.03 -20.52 10.71
N PRO A 56 4.27 -21.55 11.14
CA PRO A 56 4.72 -22.93 11.06
C PRO A 56 5.06 -23.26 9.61
N ARG A 57 6.12 -24.04 9.42
CA ARG A 57 6.48 -24.47 8.06
C ARG A 57 5.40 -25.40 7.53
N THR A 58 4.73 -24.99 6.46
CA THR A 58 3.81 -25.82 5.68
C THR A 58 4.40 -26.13 4.30
N ASP A 59 3.84 -27.09 3.59
CA ASP A 59 4.30 -27.46 2.24
C ASP A 59 4.03 -26.35 1.19
N GLY A 60 3.20 -25.35 1.52
CA GLY A 60 2.89 -24.20 0.65
C GLY A 60 3.74 -22.94 0.90
N ASP A 61 4.50 -22.89 2.00
CA ASP A 61 5.31 -21.72 2.32
C ASP A 61 6.59 -21.67 1.48
N ASN A 62 6.78 -20.56 0.78
CA ASN A 62 7.93 -20.39 -0.09
C ASN A 62 9.08 -19.67 0.62
N ALA A 63 8.78 -18.68 1.48
CA ALA A 63 9.80 -17.96 2.22
C ALA A 63 9.30 -17.44 3.58
N LEU A 64 10.15 -17.55 4.60
CA LEU A 64 10.01 -16.83 5.86
C LEU A 64 11.17 -15.84 5.99
N VAL A 65 10.84 -14.56 6.14
CA VAL A 65 11.79 -13.48 6.44
C VAL A 65 11.62 -13.05 7.88
N VAL A 66 12.72 -12.98 8.63
CA VAL A 66 12.72 -12.49 10.01
C VAL A 66 13.77 -11.39 10.15
N VAL A 67 13.33 -10.20 10.55
CA VAL A 67 14.17 -9.06 10.91
C VAL A 67 14.11 -8.91 12.43
N SER A 68 15.16 -9.38 13.12
CA SER A 68 15.26 -9.28 14.58
C SER A 68 15.51 -7.85 15.07
N ASP A 69 15.18 -7.58 16.34
CA ASP A 69 15.56 -6.35 17.06
C ASP A 69 17.07 -6.05 16.91
N ALA A 70 17.93 -7.07 17.06
CA ALA A 70 19.38 -6.93 16.91
C ALA A 70 19.80 -6.43 15.52
N THR A 71 19.07 -6.81 14.47
CA THR A 71 19.29 -6.33 13.10
C THR A 71 18.95 -4.84 13.00
N ILE A 72 17.79 -4.43 13.52
CA ILE A 72 17.32 -3.04 13.47
C ILE A 72 18.23 -2.14 14.30
N ARG A 73 18.57 -2.53 15.54
CA ARG A 73 19.57 -1.86 16.40
C ARG A 73 20.88 -1.64 15.68
N ARG A 74 21.34 -2.65 14.95
CA ARG A 74 22.58 -2.55 14.17
C ARG A 74 22.44 -1.53 13.05
N TRP A 75 21.34 -1.49 12.32
CA TRP A 75 21.13 -0.53 11.24
C TRP A 75 21.04 0.92 11.72
N VAL A 76 20.49 1.15 12.91
CA VAL A 76 20.44 2.49 13.51
C VAL A 76 21.69 2.86 14.30
N SER A 77 22.61 1.92 14.53
CA SER A 77 23.83 2.14 15.32
C SER A 77 24.74 3.24 14.73
N PRO A 78 25.61 3.87 15.56
CA PRO A 78 26.51 4.93 15.09
C PRO A 78 27.40 4.45 13.95
N ARG A 79 27.98 3.26 14.10
CA ARG A 79 28.85 2.67 13.07
C ARG A 79 28.11 2.52 11.75
N TRP A 80 26.87 2.04 11.74
CA TRP A 80 26.13 1.80 10.50
C TRP A 80 25.69 3.09 9.82
N ARG A 81 25.12 4.04 10.58
CA ARG A 81 24.63 5.32 10.03
C ARG A 81 25.77 6.19 9.53
N ILE A 82 26.89 6.27 10.27
CA ILE A 82 28.07 7.03 9.85
C ILE A 82 28.73 6.36 8.64
N ALA A 83 28.91 5.04 8.64
CA ALA A 83 29.47 4.32 7.49
C ALA A 83 28.60 4.48 6.23
N ALA A 84 27.28 4.41 6.37
CA ALA A 84 26.36 4.63 5.26
C ALA A 84 26.52 6.06 4.70
N SER A 85 26.60 7.07 5.57
CA SER A 85 26.85 8.45 5.13
C SER A 85 28.19 8.60 4.41
N ARG A 86 29.29 8.06 4.98
CA ARG A 86 30.61 8.07 4.33
C ARG A 86 30.60 7.40 2.96
N ARG A 87 29.94 6.23 2.83
CA ARG A 87 29.81 5.51 1.55
C ARG A 87 29.06 6.32 0.51
N ILE A 88 27.96 6.98 0.87
CA ILE A 88 27.20 7.83 -0.05
C ILE A 88 28.03 9.02 -0.51
N ARG A 89 28.72 9.70 0.41
CA ARG A 89 29.61 10.83 0.08
C ARG A 89 30.78 10.40 -0.80
N ALA A 90 31.38 9.24 -0.50
CA ALA A 90 32.46 8.67 -1.30
C ALA A 90 31.98 8.30 -2.71
N ALA A 91 30.78 7.71 -2.84
CA ALA A 91 30.19 7.41 -4.13
C ALA A 91 29.95 8.68 -4.96
N ALA A 92 29.40 9.74 -4.34
CA ALA A 92 29.22 11.03 -5.00
C ALA A 92 30.56 11.62 -5.48
N LEU A 93 31.59 11.63 -4.61
CA LEU A 93 32.92 12.12 -4.99
C LEU A 93 33.54 11.30 -6.13
N MET A 94 33.43 9.97 -6.08
CA MET A 94 33.94 9.12 -7.15
C MET A 94 33.17 9.36 -8.45
N ALA A 95 31.87 9.63 -8.38
CA ALA A 95 31.07 9.98 -9.55
C ALA A 95 31.52 11.32 -10.16
N ASP A 96 31.78 12.34 -9.34
CA ASP A 96 32.29 13.63 -9.80
C ASP A 96 33.67 13.50 -10.45
N LEU A 97 34.61 12.80 -9.80
CA LEU A 97 35.94 12.54 -10.35
C LEU A 97 35.87 11.71 -11.64
N GLN A 98 34.90 10.81 -11.74
CA GLN A 98 34.70 10.02 -12.94
C GLN A 98 34.17 10.89 -14.10
N ALA A 99 33.31 11.86 -13.81
CA ALA A 99 32.88 12.85 -14.80
C ALA A 99 34.08 13.71 -15.26
N GLU A 100 34.94 14.14 -14.33
CA GLU A 100 36.14 14.94 -14.62
C GLU A 100 37.12 14.20 -15.54
N HIS A 101 37.30 12.90 -15.33
CA HIS A 101 38.20 12.05 -16.12
C HIS A 101 37.51 11.29 -17.26
N LEU A 102 36.29 11.69 -17.65
CA LEU A 102 35.48 10.94 -18.61
C LEU A 102 36.17 10.73 -19.97
N SER A 103 36.79 11.78 -20.49
CA SER A 103 37.51 11.72 -21.77
C SER A 103 38.68 10.74 -21.74
N GLU A 104 39.38 10.67 -20.61
CA GLU A 104 40.49 9.72 -20.40
C GLU A 104 39.98 8.30 -20.31
N LEU A 105 38.91 8.07 -19.55
CA LEU A 105 38.28 6.76 -19.35
C LEU A 105 37.74 6.16 -20.64
N TRP A 106 37.32 7.00 -21.58
CA TRP A 106 36.82 6.57 -22.88
C TRP A 106 37.89 6.57 -23.99
N SER A 107 39.13 6.93 -23.67
CA SER A 107 40.23 6.96 -24.65
C SER A 107 41.02 5.65 -24.69
N ASP A 108 41.40 5.24 -25.90
CA ASP A 108 42.36 4.16 -26.10
C ASP A 108 43.74 4.61 -25.58
N GLY A 109 44.17 4.06 -24.46
CA GLY A 109 45.49 4.36 -23.86
C GLY A 109 45.45 5.01 -22.48
N LEU A 110 44.34 4.88 -21.73
CA LEU A 110 44.29 5.27 -20.33
C LEU A 110 45.51 4.75 -19.54
N VAL A 111 46.24 5.67 -18.91
CA VAL A 111 47.30 5.33 -17.96
C VAL A 111 46.72 5.31 -16.56
N GLU A 112 46.64 4.11 -15.97
CA GLU A 112 46.20 3.94 -14.60
C GLU A 112 47.13 4.69 -13.64
N ARG A 113 46.55 5.53 -12.78
CA ARG A 113 47.32 6.36 -11.86
C ARG A 113 46.52 6.71 -10.63
N ARG A 114 47.25 7.11 -9.59
CA ARG A 114 46.65 7.80 -8.45
C ARG A 114 46.17 9.18 -8.87
N ILE A 115 44.96 9.56 -8.47
CA ILE A 115 44.39 10.90 -8.68
C ILE A 115 44.15 11.58 -7.33
N HIS A 116 44.10 12.92 -7.36
CA HIS A 116 43.82 13.72 -6.18
C HIS A 116 42.32 13.81 -5.95
N ASP A 117 41.89 13.65 -4.71
CA ASP A 117 40.48 13.63 -4.35
C ASP A 117 39.90 15.02 -4.08
N GLY A 118 40.75 16.06 -4.00
CA GLY A 118 40.42 17.50 -3.90
C GLY A 118 39.72 17.94 -2.61
N MET A 119 38.79 17.12 -2.12
CA MET A 119 37.90 17.35 -0.98
C MET A 119 38.26 16.49 0.25
N GLY A 120 39.18 15.54 0.12
CA GLY A 120 39.59 14.64 1.20
C GLY A 120 38.50 13.64 1.59
N LEU A 121 38.62 12.38 1.15
CA LEU A 121 37.73 11.31 1.60
C LEU A 121 37.82 11.13 3.11
N SER A 122 36.68 11.24 3.80
CA SER A 122 36.59 10.87 5.21
C SER A 122 36.98 9.41 5.38
N GLY A 123 37.97 9.10 6.22
CA GLY A 123 38.50 7.74 6.39
C GLY A 123 39.77 7.42 5.59
N GLY A 124 40.25 8.34 4.73
CA GLY A 124 41.52 8.20 4.00
C GLY A 124 41.48 7.23 2.82
N GLY A 125 42.66 6.75 2.43
CA GLY A 125 42.88 5.90 1.26
C GLY A 125 43.16 6.68 -0.01
N ALA A 126 43.96 6.12 -0.92
CA ALA A 126 44.18 6.72 -2.22
C ALA A 126 42.98 6.48 -3.15
N ILE A 127 42.76 7.42 -4.08
CA ILE A 127 41.87 7.24 -5.23
C ILE A 127 42.74 6.97 -6.46
N HIS A 128 42.32 5.99 -7.25
CA HIS A 128 42.97 5.59 -8.48
C HIS A 128 42.00 5.74 -9.64
N LEU A 129 42.51 6.27 -10.75
CA LEU A 129 41.86 6.15 -12.05
C LEU A 129 42.30 4.83 -12.67
N ARG A 130 41.34 3.97 -13.00
CA ARG A 130 41.57 2.67 -13.64
C ARG A 130 40.78 2.55 -14.92
N SER A 131 41.12 1.55 -15.74
CA SER A 131 40.36 1.19 -16.94
C SER A 131 38.89 0.90 -16.68
N THR A 132 38.53 0.49 -15.47
CA THR A 132 37.15 0.24 -15.04
C THR A 132 36.48 1.44 -14.36
N GLY A 133 37.08 2.64 -14.41
CA GLY A 133 36.58 3.84 -13.75
C GLY A 133 37.36 4.25 -12.49
N VAL A 134 36.78 5.18 -11.73
CA VAL A 134 37.39 5.69 -10.49
C VAL A 134 37.21 4.69 -9.34
N GLN A 135 38.30 4.41 -8.62
CA GLN A 135 38.33 3.47 -7.50
C GLN A 135 38.99 4.07 -6.26
N SER A 136 38.31 3.98 -5.12
CA SER A 136 38.85 4.23 -3.78
C SER A 136 39.37 2.93 -3.16
N GLU A 137 40.56 2.99 -2.55
CA GLU A 137 41.11 1.86 -1.78
C GLU A 137 40.24 1.46 -0.58
N VAL A 138 39.53 2.42 0.00
CA VAL A 138 38.67 2.21 1.18
C VAL A 138 37.23 1.90 0.76
N TYR A 139 36.69 2.67 -0.17
CA TYR A 139 35.26 2.65 -0.49
C TYR A 139 34.88 1.82 -1.71
N GLY A 140 35.83 1.29 -2.47
CA GLY A 140 35.55 0.51 -3.67
C GLY A 140 35.34 1.41 -4.89
N ASN A 141 34.37 1.08 -5.74
CA ASN A 141 34.03 1.85 -6.95
C ASN A 141 32.50 2.00 -7.05
N LEU A 142 32.01 2.67 -8.10
CA LEU A 142 30.57 2.87 -8.31
C LEU A 142 29.80 1.56 -8.54
N ALA A 143 30.44 0.54 -9.14
CA ALA A 143 29.83 -0.78 -9.33
C ALA A 143 29.61 -1.51 -8.00
N PHE A 144 30.57 -1.38 -7.09
CA PHE A 144 30.59 -2.12 -5.84
C PHE A 144 31.28 -1.32 -4.72
N LEU A 145 30.48 -0.61 -3.96
CA LEU A 145 30.96 0.07 -2.75
C LEU A 145 31.29 -0.95 -1.66
N THR A 146 32.44 -0.77 -1.00
CA THR A 146 32.88 -1.60 0.13
C THR A 146 31.76 -1.73 1.17
N PRO A 147 31.33 -2.95 1.51
CA PRO A 147 30.26 -3.16 2.49
C PRO A 147 30.61 -2.56 3.86
N ILE A 148 29.62 -2.03 4.58
CA ILE A 148 29.82 -1.40 5.92
C ILE A 148 30.53 -2.33 6.90
N ARG A 149 30.31 -3.65 6.78
CA ARG A 149 30.94 -4.63 7.65
C ARG A 149 32.44 -4.80 7.39
N GLU A 150 32.91 -4.44 6.20
CA GLU A 150 34.32 -4.51 5.78
C GLU A 150 35.07 -3.18 6.00
N LEU A 151 34.36 -2.10 6.35
CA LEU A 151 34.99 -0.81 6.64
C LEU A 151 35.58 -0.78 8.06
N GLU A 152 36.83 -0.36 8.19
CA GLU A 152 37.48 -0.15 9.49
C GLU A 152 37.20 1.28 9.99
N ILE A 153 36.16 1.41 10.82
CA ILE A 153 35.77 2.69 11.43
C ILE A 153 36.00 2.60 12.93
N GLU A 154 37.11 3.19 13.37
CA GLU A 154 37.49 3.29 14.79
C GLU A 154 37.28 4.71 15.35
N LYS A 155 37.40 5.73 14.48
CA LYS A 155 37.30 7.15 14.84
C LYS A 155 36.30 7.86 13.94
N VAL A 156 35.62 8.83 14.54
CA VAL A 156 34.61 9.68 13.89
C VAL A 156 34.93 11.14 14.15
N SER A 157 34.57 12.00 13.21
CA SER A 157 34.72 13.45 13.36
C SER A 157 33.69 14.01 14.36
N ARG A 158 33.89 15.26 14.80
CA ARG A 158 32.91 15.93 15.68
C ARG A 158 31.59 16.16 14.97
N GLU A 159 31.65 16.48 13.68
CA GLU A 159 30.51 16.72 12.81
C GLU A 159 29.71 15.42 12.62
N GLU A 160 30.37 14.30 12.36
CA GLU A 160 29.73 12.98 12.26
C GLU A 160 29.05 12.57 13.56
N ALA A 161 29.71 12.76 14.69
CA ALA A 161 29.13 12.48 16.00
C ALA A 161 27.91 13.38 16.27
N SER A 162 27.98 14.66 15.88
CA SER A 162 26.87 15.60 16.02
C SER A 162 25.68 15.20 15.14
N ALA A 163 25.91 14.92 13.86
CA ALA A 163 24.87 14.47 12.93
C ALA A 163 24.21 13.17 13.38
N TYR A 164 25.00 12.22 13.90
CA TYR A 164 24.46 11.00 14.48
C TYR A 164 23.59 11.27 15.71
N ARG A 165 23.98 12.18 16.61
CA ARG A 165 23.15 12.56 17.77
C ARG A 165 21.81 13.16 17.34
N ILE A 166 21.80 14.06 16.35
CA ILE A 166 20.56 14.63 15.82
C ILE A 166 19.64 13.53 15.27
N PHE A 167 20.21 12.59 14.49
CA PHE A 167 19.47 11.43 14.00
C PHE A 167 18.94 10.58 15.16
N HIS A 168 19.79 10.24 16.11
CA HIS A 168 19.47 9.42 17.27
C HIS A 168 18.34 10.04 18.10
N ASP A 169 18.43 11.33 18.43
CA ASP A 169 17.43 12.01 19.26
C ASP A 169 16.09 12.14 18.51
N SER A 170 16.14 12.36 17.20
CA SER A 170 14.94 12.34 16.36
C SER A 170 14.32 10.94 16.27
N TYR A 171 15.16 9.90 16.18
CA TYR A 171 14.72 8.51 16.17
C TYR A 171 14.12 8.12 17.53
N GLN A 172 14.79 8.39 18.64
CA GLN A 172 14.29 8.06 19.98
C GLN A 172 12.99 8.77 20.35
N ARG A 173 12.75 9.99 19.83
CA ARG A 173 11.47 10.68 20.02
C ARG A 173 10.29 9.91 19.39
N ARG A 174 10.55 9.13 18.34
CA ARG A 174 9.51 8.44 17.54
C ARG A 174 9.49 6.93 17.77
N TRP A 175 10.61 6.32 18.15
CA TRP A 175 10.75 4.88 18.42
C TRP A 175 11.40 4.64 19.79
N ARG A 176 10.64 4.07 20.74
CA ARG A 176 11.10 3.75 22.11
C ARG A 176 11.58 2.29 22.26
N VAL A 177 11.06 1.39 21.43
CA VAL A 177 11.44 -0.03 21.31
C VAL A 177 11.85 -0.25 19.84
N PHE A 178 12.39 -1.41 19.48
CA PHE A 178 12.52 -1.79 18.07
C PHE A 178 11.51 -2.88 17.77
N ASP A 179 11.03 -2.89 16.53
CA ASP A 179 9.87 -3.68 16.13
C ASP A 179 10.32 -4.83 15.22
N PRO A 180 10.68 -6.01 15.77
CA PRO A 180 10.92 -7.19 14.98
C PRO A 180 9.83 -7.41 13.93
N ILE A 181 10.26 -7.81 12.73
CA ILE A 181 9.38 -8.02 11.57
C ILE A 181 9.47 -9.49 11.15
N GLY A 182 8.33 -10.15 11.07
CA GLY A 182 8.17 -11.46 10.43
C GLY A 182 7.35 -11.31 9.16
N LEU A 183 7.75 -11.97 8.09
CA LEU A 183 7.00 -12.04 6.84
C LEU A 183 6.99 -13.49 6.32
N ASN A 184 5.81 -14.05 6.14
CA ASN A 184 5.60 -15.28 5.40
C ASN A 184 5.12 -14.97 3.97
N LEU A 185 5.69 -15.66 2.99
CA LEU A 185 5.33 -15.57 1.58
C LEU A 185 4.96 -16.97 1.08
N ALA A 186 3.76 -17.10 0.53
CA ALA A 186 3.33 -18.28 -0.20
C ALA A 186 3.03 -17.90 -1.66
N LEU A 187 3.76 -18.53 -2.57
CA LEU A 187 3.55 -18.47 -4.02
C LEU A 187 2.85 -19.77 -4.43
N ARG A 188 1.66 -19.67 -4.99
CA ARG A 188 0.86 -20.79 -5.46
C ARG A 188 0.53 -20.61 -6.95
N PRO A 189 0.11 -21.67 -7.66
CA PRO A 189 -0.31 -21.53 -9.06
C PRO A 189 -1.48 -20.55 -9.24
N ASP A 190 -2.41 -20.57 -8.29
CA ASP A 190 -3.66 -19.81 -8.23
C ASP A 190 -3.53 -18.43 -7.58
N GLY A 191 -2.37 -18.09 -6.99
CA GLY A 191 -2.23 -16.80 -6.33
C GLY A 191 -0.97 -16.58 -5.51
N ILE A 192 -0.93 -15.44 -4.83
CA ILE A 192 0.15 -15.03 -3.95
C ILE A 192 -0.43 -14.59 -2.61
N GLU A 193 0.11 -15.13 -1.52
CA GLU A 193 -0.25 -14.74 -0.15
C GLU A 193 0.95 -14.13 0.58
N PHE A 194 0.73 -13.00 1.23
CA PHE A 194 1.67 -12.35 2.12
C PHE A 194 1.08 -12.23 3.53
N ASP A 195 1.86 -12.57 4.54
CA ASP A 195 1.48 -12.40 5.95
C ASP A 195 2.64 -11.77 6.72
N LEU A 196 2.46 -10.51 7.10
CA LEU A 196 3.47 -9.69 7.77
C LEU A 196 3.02 -9.40 9.20
N THR A 197 3.91 -9.62 10.16
CA THR A 197 3.72 -9.25 11.56
C THR A 197 4.85 -8.33 12.01
N VAL A 198 4.48 -7.21 12.62
CA VAL A 198 5.39 -6.24 13.27
C VAL A 198 5.03 -6.20 14.74
N MET A 199 5.95 -6.63 15.61
CA MET A 199 5.71 -6.70 17.04
C MET A 199 6.97 -6.40 17.88
N PRO A 200 6.91 -5.47 18.86
CA PRO A 200 5.74 -4.62 19.13
C PRO A 200 5.49 -3.59 18.01
N LEU A 201 4.34 -2.91 18.00
CA LEU A 201 4.03 -1.78 17.11
C LEU A 201 4.06 -0.49 17.94
N ILE A 202 4.89 0.47 17.53
CA ILE A 202 5.10 1.69 18.33
C ILE A 202 4.11 2.80 17.97
N GLU A 203 3.72 3.53 19.03
CA GLU A 203 2.86 4.71 19.11
C GLU A 203 3.16 5.85 18.11
N GLY A 204 4.36 5.89 17.50
CA GLY A 204 4.82 6.93 16.57
C GLY A 204 4.71 6.59 15.07
N SER A 205 3.92 5.57 14.71
CA SER A 205 3.72 5.17 13.31
C SER A 205 2.69 6.05 12.59
N ASP A 206 2.76 6.09 11.25
CA ASP A 206 1.74 6.78 10.43
C ASP A 206 0.36 6.08 10.50
N TYR A 207 0.25 4.97 11.23
CA TYR A 207 -0.99 4.25 11.53
C TYR A 207 -1.71 4.78 12.77
N ARG A 208 -1.16 5.78 13.46
CA ARG A 208 -1.71 6.28 14.73
C ARG A 208 -3.21 6.61 14.65
N ASP A 209 -3.64 7.32 13.61
CA ASP A 209 -5.05 7.71 13.47
C ASP A 209 -5.96 6.47 13.31
N TRP A 210 -5.49 5.46 12.57
CA TRP A 210 -6.19 4.18 12.42
C TRP A 210 -6.19 3.39 13.72
N ILE A 211 -5.07 3.33 14.44
CA ILE A 211 -4.97 2.68 15.75
C ILE A 211 -5.93 3.38 16.72
N GLU A 212 -5.88 4.69 16.86
CA GLU A 212 -6.75 5.45 17.77
C GLU A 212 -8.23 5.21 17.48
N PHE A 213 -8.60 5.13 16.20
CA PHE A 213 -9.99 4.90 15.79
C PHE A 213 -10.47 3.45 15.96
N THR A 214 -9.57 2.47 15.87
CA THR A 214 -9.93 1.03 15.80
C THR A 214 -9.49 0.20 17.00
N GLN A 215 -8.53 0.67 17.80
CA GLN A 215 -7.87 -0.13 18.83
C GLN A 215 -8.85 -0.58 19.90
N GLY A 216 -8.72 -1.85 20.31
CA GLY A 216 -9.55 -2.47 21.35
C GLY A 216 -10.91 -2.97 20.84
N VAL A 217 -11.22 -2.78 19.55
CA VAL A 217 -12.47 -3.24 18.94
C VAL A 217 -12.17 -3.95 17.63
N ASP A 218 -12.65 -5.19 17.51
CA ASP A 218 -12.64 -5.94 16.26
C ASP A 218 -14.05 -6.05 15.68
N PHE A 219 -14.15 -6.22 14.36
CA PHE A 219 -15.36 -6.72 13.70
C PHE A 219 -15.35 -8.25 13.58
N ASP A 220 -16.52 -8.87 13.40
CA ASP A 220 -16.63 -10.31 13.17
C ASP A 220 -15.94 -10.71 11.85
N PRO A 221 -15.16 -11.81 11.77
CA PRO A 221 -14.50 -12.20 10.52
C PRO A 221 -15.46 -12.39 9.33
N SER A 222 -16.73 -12.72 9.59
CA SER A 222 -17.78 -12.82 8.58
C SER A 222 -18.60 -11.54 8.42
N ALA A 223 -18.28 -10.47 9.15
CA ALA A 223 -19.02 -9.22 9.17
C ALA A 223 -19.15 -8.58 7.80
N GLY A 224 -20.20 -7.79 7.68
CA GLY A 224 -20.46 -6.97 6.52
C GLY A 224 -21.11 -7.70 5.36
N HIS A 225 -21.25 -6.98 4.26
CA HIS A 225 -22.15 -7.33 3.18
C HIS A 225 -21.39 -7.61 1.87
N ARG A 226 -20.30 -8.38 1.95
CA ARG A 226 -19.55 -8.76 0.74
C ARG A 226 -20.43 -9.48 -0.26
N HIS A 227 -20.28 -9.12 -1.53
CA HIS A 227 -21.02 -9.67 -2.65
C HIS A 227 -20.30 -9.38 -3.97
N ASP A 228 -20.56 -10.19 -5.01
CA ASP A 228 -19.80 -10.20 -6.26
C ASP A 228 -20.04 -8.99 -7.17
N ASP A 229 -21.13 -8.25 -6.95
CA ASP A 229 -21.43 -7.03 -7.70
C ASP A 229 -20.64 -5.80 -7.20
N SER A 230 -19.99 -5.89 -6.03
CA SER A 230 -19.09 -4.84 -5.54
C SER A 230 -17.77 -4.83 -6.33
N LEU A 231 -17.35 -3.65 -6.76
CA LEU A 231 -16.04 -3.43 -7.37
C LEU A 231 -14.94 -3.39 -6.30
N LEU A 232 -15.23 -2.65 -5.23
CA LEU A 232 -14.36 -2.39 -4.11
C LEU A 232 -15.20 -2.43 -2.84
N HIS A 233 -14.74 -3.17 -1.83
CA HIS A 233 -15.38 -3.26 -0.52
C HIS A 233 -14.36 -2.96 0.56
N PHE A 234 -14.66 -2.01 1.42
CA PHE A 234 -13.85 -1.64 2.58
C PHE A 234 -14.69 -1.81 3.85
N ILE A 235 -14.10 -2.43 4.88
CA ILE A 235 -14.68 -2.52 6.22
C ILE A 235 -13.63 -2.11 7.24
N PHE A 236 -14.05 -1.41 8.28
CA PHE A 236 -13.18 -1.09 9.40
C PHE A 236 -13.96 -1.06 10.70
N SER A 237 -13.27 -1.43 11.78
CA SER A 237 -13.83 -1.39 13.12
C SER A 237 -13.90 0.04 13.65
N VAL A 238 -14.86 0.34 14.50
CA VAL A 238 -15.04 1.65 15.13
C VAL A 238 -15.03 1.49 16.63
N ASN A 239 -14.03 2.10 17.29
CA ASN A 239 -14.05 2.27 18.72
C ASN A 239 -14.85 3.52 19.10
N CYS A 240 -16.09 3.34 19.55
CA CYS A 240 -16.96 4.44 19.97
C CYS A 240 -16.47 5.18 21.23
N ASP A 241 -15.53 4.60 21.97
CA ASP A 241 -14.90 5.24 23.12
C ASP A 241 -13.59 5.98 22.76
N SER A 242 -13.17 5.92 21.49
CA SER A 242 -11.99 6.65 20.99
C SER A 242 -12.18 8.17 21.07
N GLU A 243 -11.09 8.90 21.24
CA GLU A 243 -11.10 10.37 21.34
C GLU A 243 -11.77 11.04 20.13
N PRO A 244 -11.48 10.67 18.86
CA PRO A 244 -12.14 11.27 17.71
C PRO A 244 -13.67 11.10 17.71
N VAL A 245 -14.17 9.91 18.10
CA VAL A 245 -15.61 9.64 18.15
C VAL A 245 -16.27 10.37 19.31
N ARG A 246 -15.59 10.46 20.47
CA ARG A 246 -16.06 11.22 21.63
C ARG A 246 -16.15 12.71 21.35
N ASP A 247 -15.17 13.29 20.66
CA ASP A 247 -15.15 14.70 20.30
C ASP A 247 -16.28 15.03 19.32
N LEU A 248 -16.47 14.20 18.29
CA LEU A 248 -17.60 14.33 17.36
C LEU A 248 -18.95 14.20 18.11
N GLY A 249 -19.05 13.23 19.01
CA GLY A 249 -20.23 13.04 19.86
C GLY A 249 -20.51 14.22 20.79
N GLY A 250 -19.46 14.86 21.31
CA GLY A 250 -19.55 16.08 22.12
C GLY A 250 -20.06 17.26 21.32
N MET A 251 -19.48 17.52 20.15
CA MET A 251 -19.92 18.57 19.22
C MET A 251 -21.40 18.40 18.85
N LEU A 252 -21.82 17.18 18.50
CA LEU A 252 -23.22 16.90 18.18
C LEU A 252 -24.15 17.06 19.39
N SER A 253 -23.65 16.78 20.59
CA SER A 253 -24.42 16.97 21.83
C SER A 253 -24.65 18.45 22.12
N ASP A 254 -23.66 19.31 21.84
CA ASP A 254 -23.77 20.77 22.01
C ASP A 254 -24.74 21.39 20.99
N MET A 255 -24.83 20.81 19.80
CA MET A 255 -25.82 21.20 18.79
C MET A 255 -27.24 20.71 19.11
N ASN A 256 -27.39 19.69 19.95
CA ASN A 256 -28.69 19.16 20.34
C ASN A 256 -29.38 20.07 21.37
N GLN A 257 -30.12 21.07 20.88
CA GLN A 257 -30.97 21.96 21.69
C GLN A 257 -32.32 21.32 22.09
N GLY A 258 -32.52 20.02 21.84
CA GLY A 258 -33.76 19.32 22.13
C GLY A 258 -33.98 18.98 23.61
N PRO A 259 -35.24 18.67 24.02
CA PRO A 259 -35.56 18.34 25.42
C PRO A 259 -35.05 16.96 25.86
N VAL A 260 -34.70 16.07 24.93
CA VAL A 260 -34.21 14.71 25.22
C VAL A 260 -32.69 14.68 25.08
N ARG A 261 -32.00 14.44 26.19
CA ARG A 261 -30.54 14.25 26.22
C ARG A 261 -30.21 12.78 25.97
N PHE A 262 -29.51 12.49 24.88
CA PHE A 262 -28.93 11.18 24.57
C PHE A 262 -27.55 11.38 23.95
N ARG A 263 -26.71 10.34 23.95
CA ARG A 263 -25.42 10.36 23.24
C ARG A 263 -25.68 10.20 21.73
N PRO A 264 -25.43 11.22 20.87
CA PRO A 264 -25.85 11.20 19.47
C PRO A 264 -25.29 10.05 18.65
N LEU A 265 -24.08 9.58 18.97
CA LEU A 265 -23.42 8.46 18.31
C LEU A 265 -23.55 7.14 19.08
N GLY A 266 -24.33 7.09 20.16
CA GLY A 266 -24.52 5.87 20.96
C GLY A 266 -25.27 4.74 20.25
N TRP A 267 -25.67 4.93 18.99
CA TRP A 267 -26.25 3.91 18.14
C TRP A 267 -25.23 3.20 17.25
N VAL A 268 -24.06 3.80 17.03
CA VAL A 268 -23.01 3.25 16.15
C VAL A 268 -22.45 1.98 16.77
N GLY A 269 -22.43 0.90 16.00
CA GLY A 269 -21.89 -0.39 16.38
C GLY A 269 -20.38 -0.47 16.26
N ARG A 270 -19.86 -1.66 15.95
CA ARG A 270 -18.44 -1.97 15.93
C ARG A 270 -17.82 -1.84 14.55
N SER A 271 -18.59 -1.77 13.46
CA SER A 271 -18.05 -1.65 12.11
C SER A 271 -18.75 -0.60 11.22
N ILE A 272 -17.96 -0.01 10.34
CA ILE A 272 -18.41 0.77 9.18
C ILE A 272 -17.90 0.09 7.92
N GLU A 273 -18.76 0.04 6.91
CA GLU A 273 -18.47 -0.47 5.59
C GLU A 273 -18.67 0.62 4.54
N LEU A 274 -17.82 0.60 3.52
CA LEU A 274 -17.93 1.42 2.33
C LEU A 274 -17.69 0.53 1.11
N TRP A 275 -18.59 0.54 0.15
CA TRP A 275 -18.36 -0.17 -1.11
C TRP A 275 -18.85 0.61 -2.32
N ILE A 276 -18.27 0.28 -3.48
CA ILE A 276 -18.64 0.83 -4.77
C ILE A 276 -19.29 -0.30 -5.58
N GLU A 277 -20.54 -0.10 -5.97
CA GLU A 277 -21.31 -1.04 -6.79
C GLU A 277 -20.87 -0.98 -8.26
N ARG A 278 -21.01 -2.11 -8.96
CA ARG A 278 -20.83 -2.15 -10.41
C ARG A 278 -21.97 -1.40 -11.10
N ASP A 279 -21.60 -0.37 -11.87
CA ASP A 279 -22.56 0.45 -12.61
C ASP A 279 -22.00 0.81 -14.00
N GLN A 280 -22.59 0.23 -15.05
CA GLN A 280 -22.10 0.35 -16.42
C GLN A 280 -22.21 1.78 -16.96
N ASP A 281 -23.26 2.52 -16.56
CA ASP A 281 -23.49 3.87 -17.06
C ASP A 281 -22.51 4.85 -16.42
N TRP A 282 -22.24 4.70 -15.13
CA TRP A 282 -21.19 5.45 -14.44
C TRP A 282 -19.80 5.14 -15.00
N GLN A 283 -19.48 3.86 -15.26
CA GLN A 283 -18.21 3.48 -15.87
C GLN A 283 -18.04 4.08 -17.28
N LYS A 284 -19.07 4.02 -18.13
CA LYS A 284 -19.03 4.66 -19.46
C LYS A 284 -18.78 6.17 -19.37
N LYS A 285 -19.43 6.86 -18.43
CA LYS A 285 -19.20 8.30 -18.19
C LYS A 285 -17.76 8.59 -17.77
N LEU A 286 -17.15 7.74 -16.94
CA LEU A 286 -15.74 7.85 -16.59
C LEU A 286 -14.84 7.66 -17.82
N GLU A 287 -15.16 6.69 -18.68
CA GLU A 287 -14.42 6.43 -19.93
C GLU A 287 -14.56 7.56 -20.95
N GLU A 288 -15.73 8.22 -21.03
CA GLU A 288 -16.00 9.35 -21.92
C GLU A 288 -15.31 10.65 -21.48
N ASN A 289 -14.84 10.72 -20.23
CA ASN A 289 -14.10 11.86 -19.69
C ASN A 289 -12.72 11.43 -19.14
N PRO A 290 -11.80 10.98 -20.01
CA PRO A 290 -10.51 10.39 -19.63
C PRO A 290 -9.48 11.42 -19.12
N ASP A 291 -9.87 12.70 -18.96
CA ASP A 291 -9.02 13.76 -18.43
C ASP A 291 -8.62 13.54 -16.94
N GLY A 292 -8.96 12.38 -16.36
CA GLY A 292 -8.17 11.69 -15.33
C GLY A 292 -7.85 12.47 -14.07
N GLY A 293 -8.67 13.47 -13.76
CA GLY A 293 -8.64 14.20 -12.49
C GLY A 293 -9.67 13.62 -11.52
N MET A 294 -9.57 14.00 -10.24
CA MET A 294 -10.67 13.78 -9.29
C MET A 294 -11.99 14.22 -9.95
N PRO A 295 -13.04 13.37 -9.92
CA PRO A 295 -14.34 13.72 -10.47
C PRO A 295 -14.76 15.09 -9.96
N ARG A 296 -15.47 15.89 -10.78
CA ARG A 296 -16.01 17.16 -10.27
C ARG A 296 -16.87 16.87 -9.05
N GLU A 297 -17.07 17.85 -8.17
CA GLU A 297 -17.91 17.67 -7.00
C GLU A 297 -19.31 17.11 -7.37
N SER A 298 -19.85 17.52 -8.51
CA SER A 298 -21.11 17.00 -9.09
C SER A 298 -21.04 15.56 -9.60
N ASP A 299 -19.86 15.06 -9.98
CA ASP A 299 -19.63 13.67 -10.40
C ASP A 299 -19.50 12.73 -9.18
N LEU A 300 -19.06 13.24 -8.03
CA LEU A 300 -19.01 12.46 -6.78
C LEU A 300 -20.39 11.95 -6.38
N PHE A 301 -21.44 12.77 -6.56
CA PHE A 301 -22.83 12.38 -6.30
C PHE A 301 -23.37 11.31 -7.27
N GLN A 302 -22.70 11.09 -8.41
CA GLN A 302 -23.04 10.04 -9.37
C GLN A 302 -22.31 8.72 -9.09
N THR A 303 -21.36 8.73 -8.15
CA THR A 303 -20.61 7.54 -7.75
C THR A 303 -21.55 6.54 -7.09
N PRO A 304 -21.56 5.27 -7.53
CA PRO A 304 -22.45 4.25 -6.99
C PRO A 304 -21.92 3.69 -5.65
N VAL A 305 -21.71 4.58 -4.69
CA VAL A 305 -21.17 4.27 -3.37
C VAL A 305 -22.29 4.02 -2.36
N VAL A 306 -22.03 3.08 -1.46
CA VAL A 306 -22.86 2.80 -0.29
C VAL A 306 -21.99 2.82 0.95
N ALA A 307 -22.49 3.46 1.99
CA ALA A 307 -21.98 3.32 3.35
C ALA A 307 -22.96 2.49 4.18
N ALA A 308 -22.47 1.50 4.92
CA ALA A 308 -23.25 0.80 5.93
C ALA A 308 -22.58 0.94 7.29
N ILE A 309 -23.38 1.24 8.30
CA ILE A 309 -22.90 1.42 9.68
C ILE A 309 -23.65 0.41 10.53
N GLU A 310 -22.93 -0.42 11.27
CA GLU A 310 -23.54 -1.33 12.23
C GLU A 310 -24.32 -0.53 13.29
N VAL A 311 -25.49 -1.04 13.69
CA VAL A 311 -26.39 -0.38 14.65
C VAL A 311 -26.47 -1.23 15.91
N GLN A 312 -25.88 -0.74 17.00
CA GLN A 312 -26.01 -1.37 18.31
C GLN A 312 -27.31 -0.97 19.04
N ASN A 313 -27.90 0.18 18.70
CA ASN A 313 -29.13 0.66 19.32
C ASN A 313 -30.07 1.38 18.32
N PRO A 314 -31.08 0.67 17.77
CA PRO A 314 -32.02 1.24 16.79
C PRO A 314 -32.87 2.41 17.31
N LEU A 315 -33.16 2.43 18.62
CA LEU A 315 -33.93 3.51 19.23
C LEU A 315 -33.11 4.81 19.28
N ILE A 316 -31.83 4.71 19.66
CA ILE A 316 -30.92 5.87 19.64
C ILE A 316 -30.71 6.35 18.19
N LEU A 317 -30.60 5.44 17.21
CA LEU A 317 -30.53 5.81 15.79
C LEU A 317 -31.76 6.62 15.37
N THR A 318 -32.95 6.22 15.79
CA THR A 318 -34.19 6.95 15.48
C THR A 318 -34.17 8.36 16.08
N GLY A 319 -33.69 8.50 17.32
CA GLY A 319 -33.45 9.80 17.95
C GLY A 319 -32.45 10.65 17.17
N PHE A 320 -31.33 10.05 16.74
CA PHE A 320 -30.31 10.71 15.92
C PHE A 320 -30.87 11.20 14.57
N LEU A 321 -31.61 10.36 13.85
CA LEU A 321 -32.22 10.72 12.56
C LEU A 321 -33.27 11.83 12.72
N THR A 322 -34.03 11.80 13.81
CA THR A 322 -35.00 12.87 14.15
C THR A 322 -34.28 14.19 14.42
N MET A 323 -33.15 14.15 15.13
CA MET A 323 -32.31 15.33 15.39
C MET A 323 -31.75 15.91 14.09
N ILE A 324 -31.13 15.09 13.23
CA ILE A 324 -30.58 15.53 11.94
C ILE A 324 -31.67 16.13 11.04
N ARG A 325 -32.85 15.49 10.97
CA ARG A 325 -34.00 16.03 10.23
C ARG A 325 -34.45 17.37 10.79
N GLY A 326 -34.54 17.51 12.11
CA GLY A 326 -34.88 18.76 12.77
C GLY A 326 -33.90 19.90 12.46
N LEU A 327 -32.60 19.61 12.50
CA LEU A 327 -31.54 20.57 12.13
C LEU A 327 -31.66 20.98 10.66
N ALA A 328 -31.81 20.03 9.73
CA ALA A 328 -31.96 20.34 8.31
C ALA A 328 -33.19 21.22 8.03
N MET A 329 -34.33 20.92 8.66
CA MET A 329 -35.56 21.71 8.53
C MET A 329 -35.45 23.09 9.18
N GLY A 330 -34.70 23.23 10.27
CA GLY A 330 -34.47 24.50 10.95
C GLY A 330 -33.45 25.42 10.25
N SER A 331 -32.38 24.85 9.71
CA SER A 331 -31.29 25.60 9.04
C SER A 331 -31.59 25.96 7.59
N ALA A 332 -32.36 25.12 6.88
CA ALA A 332 -32.72 25.36 5.48
C ALA A 332 -34.24 25.12 5.22
N PRO A 333 -35.13 25.94 5.82
CA PRO A 333 -36.57 25.75 5.69
C PRO A 333 -37.02 25.78 4.22
N GLY A 334 -37.78 24.78 3.79
CA GLY A 334 -38.34 24.71 2.43
C GLY A 334 -37.33 24.38 1.31
N MET A 335 -36.06 24.14 1.63
CA MET A 335 -35.03 23.78 0.64
C MET A 335 -34.93 22.27 0.38
N THR A 336 -35.31 21.42 1.35
CA THR A 336 -35.23 19.96 1.25
C THR A 336 -36.61 19.31 1.31
N GLN A 337 -36.78 18.21 0.57
CA GLN A 337 -37.95 17.35 0.58
C GLN A 337 -37.53 15.97 1.11
N TRP A 338 -38.29 15.44 2.06
CA TRP A 338 -38.06 14.14 2.69
C TRP A 338 -39.24 13.23 2.35
N GLN A 339 -38.99 12.18 1.57
CA GLN A 339 -39.99 11.22 1.13
C GLN A 339 -39.67 9.85 1.68
N THR A 340 -40.66 9.16 2.24
CA THR A 340 -40.55 7.73 2.55
C THR A 340 -41.03 6.97 1.32
N VAL A 341 -40.17 6.12 0.79
CA VAL A 341 -40.44 5.30 -0.39
C VAL A 341 -40.29 3.84 0.00
N GLU A 342 -41.15 2.99 -0.53
CA GLU A 342 -41.12 1.55 -0.29
C GLU A 342 -40.56 0.84 -1.53
N ASN A 343 -39.59 -0.06 -1.33
CA ASN A 343 -39.02 -0.89 -2.38
C ASN A 343 -38.95 -2.34 -1.91
N GLU A 344 -39.66 -3.24 -2.59
CA GLU A 344 -39.69 -4.68 -2.26
C GLU A 344 -39.99 -4.99 -0.78
N GLY A 345 -40.92 -4.24 -0.17
CA GLY A 345 -41.30 -4.40 1.24
C GLY A 345 -40.34 -3.77 2.25
N MET A 346 -39.27 -3.11 1.80
CA MET A 346 -38.31 -2.40 2.64
C MET A 346 -38.45 -0.88 2.46
N PRO A 347 -38.81 -0.12 3.51
CA PRO A 347 -38.90 1.33 3.43
C PRO A 347 -37.50 1.97 3.48
N TYR A 348 -37.30 3.02 2.68
CA TYR A 348 -36.16 3.91 2.77
C TYR A 348 -36.61 5.37 2.68
N VAL A 349 -35.74 6.28 3.10
CA VAL A 349 -35.99 7.72 3.04
C VAL A 349 -35.13 8.32 1.95
N LYS A 350 -35.78 9.06 1.05
CA LYS A 350 -35.15 9.89 0.02
C LYS A 350 -35.19 11.35 0.45
N ILE A 351 -34.04 11.98 0.48
CA ILE A 351 -33.88 13.42 0.68
C ILE A 351 -33.42 14.02 -0.63
N SER A 352 -34.16 15.01 -1.13
CA SER A 352 -33.84 15.74 -2.36
C SER A 352 -34.09 17.23 -2.19
N ALA A 353 -33.49 18.06 -3.04
CA ALA A 353 -33.81 19.48 -3.07
C ALA A 353 -35.24 19.73 -3.60
N THR A 354 -35.94 20.71 -3.03
CA THR A 354 -37.23 21.17 -3.56
C THR A 354 -37.06 21.78 -4.94
N GLU A 355 -38.14 21.89 -5.72
CA GLU A 355 -38.07 22.46 -7.07
C GLU A 355 -37.54 23.91 -7.07
N SER A 356 -37.90 24.70 -6.06
CA SER A 356 -37.35 26.04 -5.85
C SER A 356 -35.85 26.03 -5.56
N ALA A 357 -35.38 25.11 -4.71
CA ALA A 357 -33.98 24.98 -4.37
C ALA A 357 -33.14 24.50 -5.57
N ARG A 358 -33.66 23.56 -6.37
CA ARG A 358 -32.99 23.06 -7.58
C ARG A 358 -32.74 24.15 -8.61
N ARG A 359 -33.70 25.06 -8.83
CA ARG A 359 -33.50 26.21 -9.73
C ARG A 359 -32.39 27.15 -9.23
N SER A 360 -32.24 27.29 -7.91
CA SER A 360 -31.17 28.10 -7.31
C SER A 360 -29.79 27.43 -7.33
N MET A 361 -29.73 26.10 -7.39
CA MET A 361 -28.50 25.30 -7.46
C MET A 361 -28.11 24.91 -8.90
N GLY A 362 -28.55 25.68 -9.91
CA GLY A 362 -28.15 25.43 -11.30
C GLY A 362 -28.75 24.17 -11.93
N GLY A 363 -29.78 23.57 -11.31
CA GLY A 363 -30.46 22.39 -11.84
C GLY A 363 -29.83 21.04 -11.47
N GLU A 364 -28.88 21.00 -10.55
CA GLU A 364 -28.31 19.73 -10.08
C GLU A 364 -29.27 18.94 -9.17
N ASP A 365 -29.43 17.65 -9.45
CA ASP A 365 -30.28 16.72 -8.70
C ASP A 365 -29.46 16.01 -7.60
N TYR A 366 -29.24 16.70 -6.48
CA TYR A 366 -28.66 16.05 -5.29
C TYR A 366 -29.71 15.16 -4.61
N THR A 367 -29.33 13.90 -4.39
CA THR A 367 -30.15 12.93 -3.67
C THR A 367 -29.33 12.30 -2.54
N LEU A 368 -29.93 12.12 -1.38
CA LEU A 368 -29.41 11.29 -0.30
C LEU A 368 -30.49 10.28 0.09
N CYS A 369 -30.18 9.00 -0.05
CA CYS A 369 -31.03 7.91 0.37
C CYS A 369 -30.46 7.26 1.62
N TYR A 370 -31.30 6.98 2.62
CA TYR A 370 -30.93 6.14 3.75
C TYR A 370 -32.00 5.12 4.09
N ALA A 371 -31.56 3.97 4.61
CA ALA A 371 -32.42 2.88 5.04
C ALA A 371 -31.86 2.23 6.31
N THR A 372 -32.69 1.47 7.03
CA THR A 372 -32.21 0.64 8.13
C THR A 372 -33.00 -0.66 8.20
N ASN A 373 -32.33 -1.75 8.56
CA ASN A 373 -32.94 -3.06 8.86
C ASN A 373 -32.84 -3.42 10.35
N GLY A 374 -32.55 -2.44 11.21
CA GLY A 374 -32.34 -2.63 12.64
C GLY A 374 -30.96 -3.15 13.04
N ARG A 375 -30.20 -3.76 12.12
CA ARG A 375 -28.79 -4.15 12.32
C ARG A 375 -27.80 -3.19 11.68
N HIS A 376 -28.19 -2.57 10.57
CA HIS A 376 -27.35 -1.63 9.84
C HIS A 376 -28.14 -0.38 9.45
N PHE A 377 -27.42 0.72 9.33
CA PHE A 377 -27.86 1.97 8.74
C PHE A 377 -27.12 2.16 7.42
N TYR A 378 -27.88 2.18 6.32
CA TYR A 378 -27.35 2.30 4.97
C TYR A 378 -27.52 3.73 4.46
N LEU A 379 -26.54 4.22 3.73
CA LEU A 379 -26.52 5.55 3.12
C LEU A 379 -26.00 5.45 1.69
N SER A 380 -26.67 6.11 0.74
CA SER A 380 -26.17 6.24 -0.63
C SER A 380 -26.60 7.59 -1.22
N LEU A 381 -25.77 8.13 -2.12
CA LEU A 381 -26.08 9.35 -2.87
C LEU A 381 -26.97 9.07 -4.10
N ARG A 382 -27.30 7.80 -4.35
CA ARG A 382 -28.07 7.34 -5.51
C ARG A 382 -29.23 6.44 -5.09
N GLU A 383 -30.42 6.80 -5.53
CA GLU A 383 -31.65 6.05 -5.22
C GLU A 383 -31.65 4.66 -5.86
N ASP A 384 -31.18 4.54 -7.10
CA ASP A 384 -31.09 3.27 -7.82
C ASP A 384 -30.11 2.29 -7.14
N VAL A 385 -28.99 2.82 -6.61
CA VAL A 385 -28.01 2.06 -5.83
C VAL A 385 -28.63 1.58 -4.51
N MET A 386 -29.34 2.44 -3.79
CA MET A 386 -30.07 2.06 -2.58
C MET A 386 -31.10 0.95 -2.85
N LYS A 387 -31.87 1.04 -3.94
CA LYS A 387 -32.84 0.00 -4.30
C LYS A 387 -32.17 -1.36 -4.56
N ARG A 388 -31.07 -1.38 -5.33
CA ARG A 388 -30.29 -2.60 -5.57
C ARG A 388 -29.73 -3.19 -4.27
N THR A 389 -29.16 -2.34 -3.42
CA THR A 389 -28.64 -2.70 -2.09
C THR A 389 -29.72 -3.39 -1.25
N LEU A 390 -30.92 -2.78 -1.16
CA LEU A 390 -32.03 -3.35 -0.38
C LEU A 390 -32.57 -4.66 -0.96
N ALA A 391 -32.64 -4.78 -2.30
CA ALA A 391 -33.05 -6.01 -2.97
C ALA A 391 -32.13 -7.20 -2.65
N GLN A 392 -30.81 -6.97 -2.66
CA GLN A 392 -29.82 -7.98 -2.28
C GLN A 392 -30.01 -8.46 -0.81
N PHE A 393 -30.41 -7.58 0.10
CA PHE A 393 -30.65 -7.94 1.51
C PHE A 393 -31.98 -8.61 1.78
N GLY A 394 -33.04 -8.21 1.06
CA GLY A 394 -34.34 -8.89 1.12
C GLY A 394 -34.23 -10.38 0.80
N GLN A 395 -33.40 -10.73 -0.20
CA GLN A 395 -33.16 -12.11 -0.62
C GLN A 395 -32.36 -12.94 0.42
N ARG A 396 -31.39 -12.34 1.13
CA ARG A 396 -30.62 -13.03 2.18
C ARG A 396 -31.44 -13.31 3.44
N THR A 397 -32.30 -12.37 3.84
CA THR A 397 -33.13 -12.50 5.04
C THR A 397 -34.18 -13.63 4.90
N ILE A 398 -34.65 -13.87 3.69
CA ILE A 398 -35.58 -14.99 3.39
C ILE A 398 -34.85 -16.34 3.48
N GLY A 399 -33.58 -16.42 3.02
CA GLY A 399 -32.78 -17.65 3.07
C GLY A 399 -32.35 -18.08 4.48
N GLU A 400 -32.09 -17.13 5.39
CA GLU A 400 -31.81 -17.43 6.80
C GLU A 400 -33.07 -17.85 7.58
N GLY A 401 -34.26 -17.39 7.16
CA GLY A 401 -35.54 -17.72 7.80
C GLY A 401 -36.03 -19.14 7.55
N GLU A 402 -35.66 -19.77 6.42
CA GLU A 402 -36.08 -21.13 6.08
C GLU A 402 -35.27 -22.25 6.76
N THR A 403 -34.14 -21.93 7.41
CA THR A 403 -33.32 -22.93 8.12
C THR A 403 -33.63 -23.03 9.62
N ALA A 404 -34.52 -22.18 10.16
CA ALA A 404 -34.85 -22.14 11.59
C ALA A 404 -36.22 -22.73 11.98
N SER A 405 -36.95 -23.38 11.07
CA SER A 405 -38.18 -24.08 11.42
C SER A 405 -38.32 -25.43 10.71
N ASP A 406 -37.80 -26.50 11.32
CA ASP A 406 -38.54 -27.76 11.28
C ASP A 406 -38.19 -28.69 12.45
N GLY A 407 -39.09 -28.70 13.43
CA GLY A 407 -39.15 -29.69 14.50
C GLY A 407 -40.60 -30.07 14.71
N GLY A 408 -41.14 -30.94 13.84
CA GLY A 408 -42.51 -31.44 13.96
C GLY A 408 -42.90 -32.43 12.86
N ALA A 409 -42.96 -33.72 13.20
CA ALA A 409 -43.31 -34.82 12.30
C ALA A 409 -44.79 -34.81 11.84
N GLY A 410 -45.04 -35.26 10.60
CA GLY A 410 -46.32 -35.92 10.26
C GLY A 410 -46.89 -35.75 8.84
N ALA A 411 -46.55 -36.71 7.96
CA ALA A 411 -47.39 -37.34 6.92
C ALA A 411 -48.01 -36.55 5.74
N GLY A 412 -47.43 -36.77 4.55
CA GLY A 412 -48.13 -37.31 3.37
C GLY A 412 -48.86 -36.37 2.41
N SER A 413 -48.25 -36.05 1.26
CA SER A 413 -48.75 -36.44 -0.07
C SER A 413 -47.82 -35.95 -1.19
N ALA A 414 -47.69 -36.76 -2.23
CA ALA A 414 -46.81 -36.54 -3.37
C ALA A 414 -47.30 -35.40 -4.29
N ARG A 415 -46.39 -34.50 -4.68
CA ARG A 415 -46.49 -33.74 -5.92
C ARG A 415 -45.12 -33.22 -6.37
N GLU A 416 -44.69 -33.77 -7.50
CA GLU A 416 -43.71 -33.32 -8.51
C GLU A 416 -42.69 -32.25 -8.11
N GLU A 417 -41.43 -32.69 -8.01
CA GLU A 417 -40.22 -31.87 -7.94
C GLU A 417 -40.00 -31.09 -9.26
N PRO A 418 -39.83 -29.77 -9.22
CA PRO A 418 -38.92 -29.09 -10.14
C PRO A 418 -37.52 -29.15 -9.52
N THR A 419 -36.57 -29.70 -10.27
CA THR A 419 -35.13 -29.64 -10.00
C THR A 419 -34.67 -28.18 -9.93
N SER A 420 -34.73 -27.57 -8.75
CA SER A 420 -33.95 -26.38 -8.43
C SER A 420 -32.62 -26.85 -7.83
N GLU A 421 -31.54 -26.57 -8.54
CA GLU A 421 -30.19 -26.67 -8.00
C GLU A 421 -30.12 -25.85 -6.72
N LYS A 422 -30.13 -26.52 -5.56
CA LYS A 422 -29.75 -25.93 -4.28
C LYS A 422 -28.32 -25.43 -4.43
N ARG A 423 -28.15 -24.13 -4.71
CA ARG A 423 -26.91 -23.42 -4.37
C ARG A 423 -26.77 -23.56 -2.86
N VAL A 424 -25.88 -24.46 -2.45
CA VAL A 424 -25.36 -24.51 -1.08
C VAL A 424 -24.84 -23.10 -0.81
N ALA A 425 -25.44 -22.40 0.16
CA ALA A 425 -24.93 -21.11 0.59
C ALA A 425 -23.53 -21.36 1.16
N GLU A 426 -22.50 -21.02 0.39
CA GLU A 426 -21.11 -21.02 0.87
C GLU A 426 -21.06 -20.10 2.10
N GLU A 427 -20.49 -20.60 3.20
CA GLU A 427 -20.25 -19.77 4.37
C GLU A 427 -19.42 -18.55 3.94
N PRO A 428 -19.80 -17.33 4.36
CA PRO A 428 -19.09 -16.12 3.95
C PRO A 428 -17.62 -16.22 4.37
N GLU A 429 -16.74 -16.29 3.37
CA GLU A 429 -15.31 -16.44 3.55
C GLU A 429 -14.75 -15.36 4.48
N ALA A 430 -13.97 -15.68 5.51
CA ALA A 430 -13.58 -14.69 6.52
C ALA A 430 -12.68 -13.56 5.96
N TRP A 431 -12.84 -12.33 6.47
CA TRP A 431 -11.91 -11.24 6.22
C TRP A 431 -10.49 -11.60 6.67
N LEU A 432 -9.49 -11.14 5.91
CA LEU A 432 -8.07 -11.38 6.25
C LEU A 432 -7.64 -10.64 7.52
N GLY A 433 -8.28 -9.50 7.83
CA GLY A 433 -8.02 -8.66 8.99
C GLY A 433 -9.24 -8.55 9.91
N ARG A 434 -9.04 -8.05 11.13
CA ARG A 434 -10.10 -7.89 12.14
C ARG A 434 -10.43 -6.44 12.48
N ASN A 435 -9.57 -5.49 12.10
CA ASN A 435 -9.77 -4.06 12.33
C ASN A 435 -9.94 -3.30 11.01
N VAL A 436 -9.28 -3.75 9.95
CA VAL A 436 -9.49 -3.26 8.58
C VAL A 436 -9.54 -4.45 7.62
N GLY A 437 -10.51 -4.44 6.73
CA GLY A 437 -10.65 -5.37 5.62
C GLY A 437 -10.88 -4.61 4.32
N PHE A 438 -10.26 -5.07 3.24
CA PHE A 438 -10.38 -4.48 1.93
C PHE A 438 -10.39 -5.57 0.86
N GLU A 439 -11.35 -5.51 -0.06
CA GLU A 439 -11.49 -6.40 -1.20
C GLU A 439 -11.59 -5.56 -2.48
N LEU A 440 -10.85 -5.98 -3.51
CA LEU A 440 -10.77 -5.33 -4.80
C LEU A 440 -10.88 -6.39 -5.91
N ARG A 441 -11.81 -6.20 -6.84
CA ARG A 441 -11.94 -7.08 -8.01
C ARG A 441 -11.20 -6.52 -9.20
N ARG A 442 -10.83 -7.37 -10.17
CA ARG A 442 -10.17 -6.97 -11.43
C ARG A 442 -10.89 -5.83 -12.14
N SER A 443 -12.22 -5.84 -12.17
CA SER A 443 -13.03 -4.79 -12.78
C SER A 443 -12.83 -3.41 -12.12
N ALA A 444 -12.46 -3.36 -10.85
CA ALA A 444 -12.14 -2.13 -10.15
C ALA A 444 -10.77 -1.55 -10.54
N LEU A 445 -9.82 -2.37 -11.01
CA LEU A 445 -8.54 -1.87 -11.51
C LEU A 445 -8.72 -0.91 -12.68
N ARG A 446 -9.71 -1.15 -13.56
CA ARG A 446 -10.06 -0.23 -14.66
C ARG A 446 -10.61 1.11 -14.15
N VAL A 447 -11.46 1.06 -13.14
CA VAL A 447 -12.02 2.28 -12.53
C VAL A 447 -10.93 3.10 -11.85
N LEU A 448 -10.07 2.44 -11.06
CA LEU A 448 -8.91 3.07 -10.44
C LEU A 448 -7.93 3.61 -11.50
N ASP A 449 -7.75 2.87 -12.60
CA ASP A 449 -6.94 3.33 -13.72
C ASP A 449 -7.48 4.62 -14.30
N ILE A 450 -8.78 4.73 -14.59
CA ILE A 450 -9.37 5.97 -15.11
C ILE A 450 -9.27 7.12 -14.10
N LEU A 451 -9.60 6.87 -12.82
CA LEU A 451 -9.63 7.90 -11.78
C LEU A 451 -8.24 8.47 -11.46
N TYR A 452 -7.21 7.63 -11.50
CA TYR A 452 -5.83 8.02 -11.18
C TYR A 452 -4.92 8.07 -12.41
N HIS A 453 -5.48 7.93 -13.63
CA HIS A 453 -4.73 7.74 -14.86
C HIS A 453 -3.69 8.83 -15.05
N ASN A 454 -4.11 10.08 -14.94
CA ASN A 454 -3.24 11.19 -15.29
C ASN A 454 -2.15 11.42 -14.26
N ASP A 455 -2.41 11.23 -12.98
CA ASP A 455 -1.36 11.37 -11.97
C ASP A 455 -0.32 10.26 -12.12
N LEU A 456 -0.75 9.02 -12.32
CA LEU A 456 0.13 7.87 -12.51
C LEU A 456 0.92 7.95 -13.82
N VAL A 457 0.26 8.29 -14.94
CA VAL A 457 0.92 8.43 -16.25
C VAL A 457 1.87 9.63 -16.24
N ARG A 458 1.49 10.78 -15.69
CA ARG A 458 2.37 11.95 -15.62
C ARG A 458 3.60 11.66 -14.79
N GLU A 459 3.47 10.96 -13.67
CA GLU A 459 4.61 10.61 -12.84
C GLU A 459 5.53 9.59 -13.54
N ALA A 460 4.94 8.60 -14.24
CA ALA A 460 5.69 7.66 -15.06
C ALA A 460 6.39 8.36 -16.25
N GLN A 461 5.72 9.30 -16.92
CA GLN A 461 6.31 10.11 -17.99
C GLN A 461 7.45 10.98 -17.46
N ARG A 462 7.26 11.71 -16.35
CA ARG A 462 8.33 12.51 -15.73
C ARG A 462 9.53 11.66 -15.35
N SER A 463 9.30 10.51 -14.70
CA SER A 463 10.34 9.55 -14.37
C SER A 463 11.06 9.05 -15.63
N SER A 464 10.32 8.69 -16.67
CA SER A 464 10.88 8.25 -17.95
C SER A 464 11.70 9.33 -18.64
N TRP A 465 11.20 10.57 -18.69
CA TRP A 465 11.80 11.69 -19.44
C TRP A 465 13.01 12.28 -18.73
N SER A 466 13.10 12.13 -17.40
CA SER A 466 14.28 12.56 -16.64
C SER A 466 15.58 11.91 -17.12
N ASN A 467 15.49 10.71 -17.72
CA ASN A 467 16.64 9.99 -18.28
C ASN A 467 17.05 10.48 -19.68
N LEU A 468 16.16 11.13 -20.43
CA LEU A 468 16.42 11.46 -21.85
C LEU A 468 17.51 12.52 -22.00
N ALA A 469 17.56 13.48 -21.08
CA ALA A 469 18.54 14.56 -21.12
C ALA A 469 19.98 14.04 -21.11
N ILE A 470 20.28 13.07 -20.24
CA ILE A 470 21.64 12.52 -20.14
C ILE A 470 21.97 11.62 -21.33
N LEU A 471 21.01 10.87 -21.87
CA LEU A 471 21.21 10.04 -23.07
C LEU A 471 21.48 10.88 -24.32
N ASN A 472 20.75 12.00 -24.47
CA ASN A 472 20.97 12.96 -25.55
C ASN A 472 22.37 13.58 -25.45
N GLU A 473 22.81 13.91 -24.24
CA GLU A 473 24.14 14.48 -24.01
C GLU A 473 25.25 13.48 -24.37
N TRP A 474 25.09 12.19 -24.05
CA TRP A 474 26.05 11.16 -24.47
C TRP A 474 26.13 11.00 -25.97
N ARG A 475 25.00 10.98 -26.68
CA ARG A 475 25.02 10.91 -28.14
C ARG A 475 25.65 12.16 -28.77
N ARG A 476 25.44 13.33 -28.16
CA ARG A 476 26.05 14.60 -28.61
C ARG A 476 27.57 14.60 -28.44
N LEU A 477 28.07 14.14 -27.29
CA LEU A 477 29.51 14.10 -26.97
C LEU A 477 30.24 12.97 -27.71
N TYR A 478 29.57 11.84 -27.91
CA TYR A 478 30.15 10.64 -28.51
C TYR A 478 29.22 10.11 -29.62
N PRO A 479 29.23 10.71 -30.82
CA PRO A 479 28.36 10.28 -31.92
C PRO A 479 28.61 8.81 -32.30
N GLY A 480 27.53 8.05 -32.49
CA GLY A 480 27.58 6.66 -32.96
C GLY A 480 27.71 5.59 -31.86
N ILE A 481 27.81 5.98 -30.58
CA ILE A 481 27.76 5.03 -29.47
C ILE A 481 26.31 4.72 -29.07
N ASP A 482 26.11 3.53 -28.48
CA ASP A 482 24.91 3.26 -27.69
C ASP A 482 24.98 4.04 -26.37
N ALA A 483 24.20 5.11 -26.26
CA ALA A 483 24.20 5.98 -25.08
C ALA A 483 23.69 5.28 -23.82
N VAL A 484 22.80 4.30 -23.96
CA VAL A 484 22.23 3.55 -22.82
C VAL A 484 23.30 2.64 -22.25
N ALA A 485 23.93 1.82 -23.11
CA ALA A 485 25.02 0.95 -22.70
C ALA A 485 26.23 1.75 -22.18
N PHE A 486 26.52 2.90 -22.78
CA PHE A 486 27.57 3.80 -22.31
C PHE A 486 27.29 4.37 -20.92
N HIS A 487 26.07 4.86 -20.68
CA HIS A 487 25.68 5.37 -19.36
C HIS A 487 25.81 4.27 -18.30
N GLU A 488 25.30 3.07 -18.59
CA GLU A 488 25.36 1.95 -17.66
C GLU A 488 26.81 1.50 -17.40
N HIS A 489 27.65 1.46 -18.43
CA HIS A 489 29.07 1.12 -18.28
C HIS A 489 29.80 2.11 -17.39
N LEU A 490 29.57 3.40 -17.59
CA LEU A 490 30.24 4.45 -16.84
C LEU A 490 29.72 4.50 -15.40
N TRP A 491 28.41 4.68 -15.22
CA TRP A 491 27.83 4.96 -13.90
C TRP A 491 27.44 3.73 -13.10
N GLN A 492 27.43 2.55 -13.73
CA GLN A 492 26.97 1.30 -13.13
C GLN A 492 25.50 1.40 -12.66
N VAL A 493 24.75 2.25 -13.35
CA VAL A 493 23.33 2.52 -13.13
C VAL A 493 22.59 2.24 -14.42
N HIS A 494 21.67 1.28 -14.37
CA HIS A 494 20.77 0.99 -15.47
C HIS A 494 19.58 1.96 -15.45
N LEU A 495 19.46 2.80 -16.48
CA LEU A 495 18.37 3.76 -16.63
C LEU A 495 17.08 3.02 -17.00
N ARG A 496 16.18 2.85 -16.03
CA ARG A 496 14.92 2.12 -16.22
C ARG A 496 13.81 3.06 -16.68
N CYS A 497 13.17 2.71 -17.78
CA CYS A 497 11.86 3.25 -18.13
C CYS A 497 10.78 2.58 -17.25
N PRO A 498 9.80 3.32 -16.71
CA PRO A 498 8.72 2.73 -15.90
C PRO A 498 7.90 1.66 -16.64
N SER A 499 7.90 1.65 -17.98
CA SER A 499 7.23 0.63 -18.79
C SER A 499 8.00 -0.69 -18.86
N GLY A 500 9.27 -0.70 -18.47
CA GLY A 500 10.20 -1.83 -18.65
C GLY A 500 10.81 -1.94 -20.05
N ARG A 501 10.45 -1.05 -20.99
CA ARG A 501 11.05 -1.02 -22.34
C ARG A 501 12.33 -0.17 -22.35
N GLU A 502 13.28 -0.54 -23.21
CA GLU A 502 14.52 0.22 -23.39
C GLU A 502 14.28 1.53 -24.16
N TYR A 503 15.16 2.51 -23.92
CA TYR A 503 15.13 3.80 -24.62
C TYR A 503 15.68 3.65 -26.03
N VAL A 504 15.06 4.36 -26.98
CA VAL A 504 15.45 4.32 -28.39
C VAL A 504 15.70 5.73 -28.90
N TRP A 505 16.61 5.87 -29.86
CA TRP A 505 16.83 7.13 -30.53
C TRP A 505 15.75 7.38 -31.59
N ASN A 506 15.12 8.55 -31.53
CA ASN A 506 14.21 9.04 -32.56
C ASN A 506 14.97 9.95 -33.53
N GLU A 507 15.15 9.51 -34.78
CA GLU A 507 15.87 10.25 -35.82
C GLU A 507 15.10 11.50 -36.31
N GLU A 508 13.77 11.53 -36.24
CA GLU A 508 12.99 12.69 -36.68
C GLU A 508 13.05 13.80 -35.63
N ALA A 509 12.82 13.45 -34.37
CA ALA A 509 12.82 14.39 -33.25
C ALA A 509 14.23 14.74 -32.74
N GLN A 510 15.27 14.03 -33.23
CA GLN A 510 16.67 14.17 -32.79
C GLN A 510 16.81 14.10 -31.25
N THR A 511 16.11 13.15 -30.63
CA THR A 511 16.15 12.89 -29.18
C THR A 511 15.94 11.41 -28.89
N TYR A 512 16.45 10.92 -27.77
CA TYR A 512 15.98 9.67 -27.20
C TYR A 512 14.51 9.78 -26.80
N GLU A 513 13.79 8.67 -26.89
CA GLU A 513 12.42 8.52 -26.44
C GLU A 513 12.18 7.18 -25.74
N SER A 514 11.11 7.13 -24.95
CA SER A 514 10.55 5.86 -24.48
C SER A 514 9.56 5.34 -25.51
N PRO A 515 9.67 4.07 -25.95
CA PRO A 515 8.65 3.48 -26.84
C PRO A 515 7.24 3.51 -26.26
N ALA A 516 7.10 3.55 -24.94
CA ALA A 516 5.82 3.60 -24.24
C ALA A 516 5.35 5.04 -23.96
N TYR A 517 6.26 5.93 -23.55
CA TYR A 517 5.90 7.27 -23.05
C TYR A 517 6.30 8.43 -23.99
N GLY A 518 6.94 8.13 -25.12
CA GLY A 518 7.44 9.12 -26.07
C GLY A 518 8.51 10.01 -25.45
N HIS A 519 8.49 11.28 -25.84
CA HIS A 519 9.37 12.34 -25.33
C HIS A 519 8.56 13.63 -25.09
N PRO A 520 9.10 14.66 -24.41
CA PRO A 520 8.32 15.84 -24.02
C PRO A 520 7.65 16.61 -25.16
N LEU A 521 8.16 16.52 -26.40
CA LEU A 521 7.57 17.19 -27.57
C LEU A 521 6.49 16.34 -28.26
N GLU A 522 6.52 15.03 -28.08
CA GLU A 522 5.53 14.08 -28.60
C GLU A 522 5.22 13.02 -27.53
N PRO A 523 4.45 13.40 -26.49
CA PRO A 523 4.16 12.51 -25.38
C PRO A 523 3.25 11.36 -25.83
N LYS A 524 3.59 10.14 -25.43
CA LYS A 524 2.75 8.95 -25.62
C LYS A 524 2.08 8.57 -24.30
N THR A 525 0.83 8.13 -24.38
CA THR A 525 0.07 7.59 -23.25
C THR A 525 0.15 6.08 -23.31
N ALA A 526 0.78 5.45 -22.30
CA ALA A 526 0.84 4.00 -22.18
C ALA A 526 0.00 3.50 -21.00
N THR A 527 -0.31 2.21 -21.04
CA THR A 527 -0.94 1.45 -19.96
C THR A 527 -0.21 1.65 -18.63
N THR A 528 -0.98 1.86 -17.57
CA THR A 528 -0.47 2.25 -16.25
C THR A 528 0.09 1.06 -15.46
N PHE A 529 0.71 1.36 -14.32
CA PHE A 529 1.16 0.36 -13.35
C PHE A 529 0.06 -0.66 -12.96
N LEU A 530 -1.20 -0.24 -12.93
CA LEU A 530 -2.32 -1.07 -12.50
C LEU A 530 -2.55 -2.26 -13.43
N THR A 531 -2.23 -2.13 -14.72
CA THR A 531 -2.32 -3.22 -15.70
C THR A 531 -1.39 -4.40 -15.38
N ARG A 532 -0.37 -4.22 -14.52
CA ARG A 532 0.47 -5.33 -14.04
C ARG A 532 -0.29 -6.28 -13.13
N PHE A 533 -1.41 -5.85 -12.58
CA PHE A 533 -2.29 -6.68 -11.75
C PHE A 533 -3.47 -7.26 -12.53
N ASP A 534 -3.53 -7.08 -13.86
CA ASP A 534 -4.58 -7.66 -14.71
C ASP A 534 -4.57 -9.20 -14.68
N GLU A 535 -3.47 -9.83 -14.25
CA GLU A 535 -3.42 -11.28 -14.06
C GLU A 535 -4.23 -11.76 -12.85
N PHE A 536 -4.62 -10.86 -11.93
CA PHE A 536 -5.37 -11.21 -10.71
C PHE A 536 -6.85 -10.88 -10.87
N GLU A 537 -7.74 -11.80 -10.51
CA GLU A 537 -9.19 -11.59 -10.47
C GLU A 537 -9.63 -10.90 -9.18
N LEU A 538 -8.96 -11.20 -8.07
CA LEU A 538 -9.35 -10.76 -6.74
C LEU A 538 -8.14 -10.43 -5.86
N GLY A 539 -8.17 -9.26 -5.23
CA GLY A 539 -7.20 -8.84 -4.23
C GLY A 539 -7.87 -8.61 -2.89
N ARG A 540 -7.36 -9.25 -1.84
CA ARG A 540 -7.85 -9.10 -0.47
C ARG A 540 -6.73 -8.63 0.43
N PHE A 541 -7.06 -7.71 1.32
CA PHE A 541 -6.13 -7.09 2.24
C PHE A 541 -6.78 -7.00 3.61
N GLY A 542 -5.98 -7.23 4.65
CA GLY A 542 -6.46 -7.20 6.02
C GLY A 542 -5.41 -6.63 6.96
N LEU A 543 -5.84 -5.76 7.87
CA LEU A 543 -5.02 -5.28 8.99
C LEU A 543 -5.69 -5.69 10.30
N THR A 544 -4.86 -6.17 11.22
CA THR A 544 -5.24 -6.50 12.60
C THR A 544 -4.27 -5.81 13.55
N PHE A 545 -4.79 -4.98 14.43
CA PHE A 545 -4.05 -4.37 15.53
C PHE A 545 -4.15 -5.28 16.75
N GLU A 546 -3.10 -6.06 16.98
CA GLU A 546 -2.97 -6.94 18.15
C GLU A 546 -2.48 -6.12 19.37
N HIS A 547 -2.49 -6.72 20.57
CA HIS A 547 -1.91 -6.06 21.75
C HIS A 547 -0.44 -5.72 21.48
N ASP A 548 -0.15 -4.42 21.38
CA ASP A 548 1.15 -3.88 20.98
C ASP A 548 1.66 -4.43 19.63
N GLY A 549 0.81 -4.73 18.64
CA GLY A 549 1.26 -5.36 17.40
C GLY A 549 0.45 -5.02 16.17
N LEU A 550 1.04 -5.19 14.99
CA LEU A 550 0.35 -5.11 13.71
C LEU A 550 0.54 -6.42 12.96
N ARG A 551 -0.56 -6.96 12.44
CA ARG A 551 -0.53 -8.01 11.41
C ARG A 551 -1.22 -7.51 10.15
N ALA A 552 -0.51 -7.60 9.03
CA ALA A 552 -1.00 -7.29 7.71
C ALA A 552 -1.03 -8.56 6.85
N ARG A 553 -2.16 -8.85 6.23
CA ARG A 553 -2.35 -10.00 5.34
C ARG A 553 -2.81 -9.54 3.98
N VAL A 554 -2.26 -10.14 2.93
CA VAL A 554 -2.62 -9.89 1.54
C VAL A 554 -2.80 -11.23 0.84
N SER A 555 -3.87 -11.37 0.07
CA SER A 555 -4.09 -12.46 -0.88
C SER A 555 -4.39 -11.88 -2.25
N LEU A 556 -3.70 -12.37 -3.27
CA LEU A 556 -3.96 -12.05 -4.67
C LEU A 556 -4.28 -13.34 -5.41
N GLU A 557 -5.48 -13.46 -5.96
CA GLU A 557 -6.00 -14.65 -6.64
C GLU A 557 -6.07 -14.40 -8.14
N ARG A 558 -5.68 -15.39 -8.95
CA ARG A 558 -5.54 -15.29 -10.41
C ARG A 558 -6.77 -15.65 -11.21
#